data_AF-A0A349B4A0-F1
#
_entry.id   AF-A0A349B4A0-F1
#
_cell.length_a   1.000
_cell.length_b   1.000
_cell.length_c   1.000
_cell.angle_alpha   90.00
_cell.angle_beta   90.00
_cell.angle_gamma   90.00
#
_symmetry.space_group_name_H-M   'P 1'
#
loop_
_entity.id
_entity.type
_entity.pdbx_description
1 polymer ?
#
loop_
_entity_poly.entity_id
_entity_poly.type
_entity_poly.pdbx_seq_one_letter_code
_entity_poly.pdbx_strand_id
1 'polypeptide(L)' 'EIPSLQAGIDLENRTQILSSFTEDSTEAIQAFLGKRPPEFQNR' A
#
# COMPACT_ATOMS: atom_id res chain seq x y z
N GLU A 1 2.72 -9.28 -25.61
CA GLU A 1 2.86 -8.71 -24.27
C GLU A 1 2.98 -7.20 -24.41
N ILE A 2 2.32 -6.41 -23.56
CA ILE A 2 2.44 -4.94 -23.59
C ILE A 2 3.68 -4.60 -22.74
N PRO A 3 4.78 -4.11 -23.31
CA PRO A 3 6.03 -3.91 -22.56
C PRO A 3 5.89 -2.96 -21.37
N SER A 4 4.92 -2.04 -21.42
CA SER A 4 4.60 -1.11 -20.34
C SER A 4 3.84 -1.74 -19.17
N LEU A 5 3.21 -2.90 -19.35
CA LEU A 5 2.48 -3.56 -18.26
C LEU A 5 3.43 -4.10 -17.21
N GLN A 6 4.52 -4.76 -17.62
CA GLN A 6 5.52 -5.30 -16.69
C GLN A 6 6.19 -4.17 -15.89
N ALA A 7 6.58 -3.09 -16.58
CA ALA A 7 7.15 -1.92 -15.91
C ALA A 7 6.17 -1.27 -14.92
N GLY A 8 4.87 -1.25 -15.23
CA GLY A 8 3.81 -0.78 -14.33
C GLY A 8 3.68 -1.66 -13.08
N ILE A 9 3.65 -2.98 -13.26
CA ILE A 9 3.59 -3.96 -12.16
C ILE A 9 4.83 -3.83 -11.25
N ASP A 10 6.02 -3.67 -11.83
CA ASP A 10 7.25 -3.54 -11.06
C ASP A 10 7.25 -2.26 -10.20
N LEU A 11 6.70 -1.15 -10.73
CA LEU A 11 6.57 0.10 -9.99
C LEU A 11 5.55 0.00 -8.84
N GLU A 12 4.40 -0.64 -9.10
CA GLU A 12 3.38 -0.91 -8.09
C GLU A 12 3.94 -1.76 -6.94
N ASN A 13 4.58 -2.89 -7.28
CA ASN A 13 5.15 -3.82 -6.30
C ASN A 13 6.19 -3.15 -5.40
N ARG A 14 7.07 -2.31 -5.97
CA ARG A 14 8.07 -1.57 -5.17
C ARG A 14 7.41 -0.61 -4.18
N THR A 15 6.38 0.11 -4.62
CA THR A 15 5.65 1.05 -3.78
C THR A 15 4.91 0.33 -2.67
N GLN A 16 4.27 -0.79 -2.99
CA GLN A 16 3.59 -1.63 -2.01
C GLN A 16 4.54 -2.12 -0.93
N ILE A 17 5.68 -2.72 -1.31
CA ILE A 17 6.70 -3.20 -0.36
C ILE A 17 7.17 -2.07 0.57
N LEU A 18 7.52 -0.90 0.02
CA LEU A 18 7.99 0.23 0.84
C LEU A 18 6.91 0.71 1.83
N SER A 19 5.66 0.76 1.40
CA SER A 19 4.54 1.16 2.25
C SER A 19 4.17 0.12 3.31
N SER A 20 4.43 -1.17 3.07
CA SER A 20 4.08 -2.24 4.02
C SER A 20 4.91 -2.24 5.30
N PHE A 21 6.01 -1.49 5.37
CA PHE A 21 6.85 -1.38 6.57
C PHE A 21 6.52 -0.16 7.44
N THR A 22 5.51 0.63 7.09
CA THR A 22 5.10 1.82 7.84
C THR A 22 4.03 1.48 8.89
N GLU A 23 3.87 2.34 9.89
CA GLU A 23 2.77 2.24 10.86
C GLU A 23 1.42 2.38 10.17
N ASP A 24 1.38 3.17 9.09
CA ASP A 24 0.20 3.36 8.25
C ASP A 24 -0.29 2.06 7.59
N SER A 25 0.59 1.10 7.31
CA SER A 25 0.17 -0.23 6.82
C SER A 25 -0.65 -0.99 7.85
N THR A 26 -0.30 -0.86 9.14
CA THR A 26 -1.04 -1.51 10.22
C THR A 26 -2.38 -0.80 10.43
N GLU A 27 -2.39 0.52 10.40
CA GLU A 27 -3.60 1.33 10.50
C GLU A 27 -4.60 1.03 9.38
N ALA A 28 -4.14 0.89 8.13
CA ALA A 28 -5.00 0.53 7.00
C ALA A 28 -5.74 -0.80 7.25
N ILE A 29 -5.05 -1.81 7.79
CA ILE A 29 -5.64 -3.11 8.11
C ILE A 29 -6.65 -2.97 9.26
N GLN A 30 -6.29 -2.27 10.34
CA GLN A 30 -7.16 -2.09 11.50
C GLN A 30 -8.43 -1.29 11.16
N ALA A 31 -8.28 -0.23 10.36
CA ALA A 31 -9.40 0.58 9.89
C ALA A 31 -10.38 -0.22 9.02
N PHE A 32 -9.85 -1.04 8.11
CA PHE A 32 -10.65 -1.94 7.27
C PHE A 32 -11.44 -2.95 8.12
N LEU A 33 -10.77 -3.65 9.03
CA LEU A 33 -11.42 -4.62 9.92
C LEU A 33 -12.45 -3.96 10.84
N GLY A 34 -12.15 -2.74 11.32
CA GLY A 34 -13.03 -1.94 12.17
C GLY A 34 -14.16 -1.20 11.44
N LYS A 35 -14.24 -1.29 10.10
CA LYS A 35 -15.21 -0.54 9.27
C LYS A 35 -15.23 0.97 9.56
N ARG A 36 -14.05 1.53 9.82
CA ARG A 36 -13.86 2.96 10.10
C ARG A 36 -12.93 3.58 9.05
N PRO A 37 -12.96 4.91 8.86
CA PRO A 37 -11.94 5.58 8.08
C PRO A 37 -10.54 5.38 8.69
N PRO A 38 -9.49 5.20 7.87
CA PRO A 38 -8.11 5.16 8.36
C PRO A 38 -7.59 6.57 8.70
N GLU A 39 -6.74 6.65 9.72
CA GLU A 39 -6.02 7.87 10.10
C GLU A 39 -4.53 7.75 9.77
N PHE A 40 -4.15 8.17 8.56
CA PHE A 40 -2.76 8.13 8.12
C PHE A 40 -1.93 9.26 8.72
N GLN A 41 -0.74 8.92 9.20
CA GLN A 41 0.15 9.86 9.88
C GLN A 41 1.53 9.96 9.20
N ASN A 42 1.73 9.23 8.10
CA ASN A 42 2.92 9.24 7.26
C ASN A 42 4.19 8.89 8.06
N ARG A 43 4.12 7.78 8.82
CA ARG A 43 5.19 7.26 9.69
C ARG A 43 5.41 5.78 9.44
#